data_AF-A0A7C4HZA8-F1
#
_entry.id   AF-A0A7C4HZA8-F1
#
_cell.length_a   1.000
_cell.length_b   1.000
_cell.length_c   1.000
_cell.angle_alpha   90.00
_cell.angle_beta   90.00
_cell.angle_gamma   90.00
#
_symmetry.space_group_name_H-M   'P 1'
#
loop_
_entity.id
_entity.type
_entity.pdbx_description
1 polymer ?
#
loop_
_entity_poly.entity_id
_entity_poly.type
_entity_poly.pdbx_seq_one_letter_code
_entity_poly.pdbx_strand_id
1 'polypeptide(L)'
;MVYVAPRNTFSFGFLLVVLAGICFGSSGVLAKIVITRGLTPLSVVSYRFIIATSILIPITLILNPRLFLVKPVDAFLLAVHSFIGVSMGILLYFQTIDLTSASLAVLLLYLNPVFTMAAARFTLNERITQLKVLAALLVLAGCFLAVKGF
;
A
#
# COMPACT_ATOMS: atom_id res chain seq x y z
N MET A 1 18.65 -17.04 12.69
CA MET A 1 19.67 -16.70 11.68
C MET A 1 19.29 -15.37 11.06
N VAL A 2 20.04 -14.31 11.35
CA VAL A 2 19.82 -12.99 10.72
C VAL A 2 20.46 -13.07 9.33
N TYR A 3 19.64 -13.04 8.28
CA TYR A 3 20.12 -13.02 6.91
C TYR A 3 20.75 -11.65 6.65
N VAL A 4 22.08 -11.55 6.76
CA VAL A 4 22.83 -10.34 6.42
C VAL A 4 22.97 -10.31 4.90
N ALA A 5 22.07 -9.58 4.23
CA ALA A 5 22.12 -9.39 2.78
C ALA A 5 23.46 -8.75 2.37
N PRO A 6 24.04 -9.13 1.20
CA PRO A 6 25.32 -8.60 0.75
C PRO A 6 25.28 -7.08 0.59
N ARG A 7 26.40 -6.40 0.89
CA ARG A 7 26.52 -4.93 1.00
C ARG A 7 25.97 -4.14 -0.20
N ASN A 8 26.00 -4.71 -1.42
CA ASN A 8 25.44 -4.09 -2.64
C ASN A 8 23.90 -4.17 -2.72
N THR A 9 23.27 -5.14 -2.07
CA THR A 9 21.80 -5.24 -1.98
C THR A 9 21.23 -4.17 -1.05
N PHE A 10 22.01 -3.72 -0.07
CA PHE A 10 21.56 -2.69 0.88
C PHE A 10 21.38 -1.32 0.20
N SER A 11 22.36 -0.87 -0.57
CA SER A 11 22.27 0.39 -1.33
C SER A 11 21.20 0.33 -2.43
N PHE A 12 21.08 -0.80 -3.13
CA PHE A 12 20.03 -1.00 -4.14
C PHE A 12 18.63 -1.03 -3.50
N GLY A 13 18.49 -1.64 -2.32
CA GLY A 13 17.25 -1.63 -1.55
C GLY A 13 16.78 -0.22 -1.18
N PHE A 14 17.69 0.65 -0.73
CA PHE A 14 17.35 2.06 -0.46
C PHE A 14 16.87 2.80 -1.71
N LEU A 15 17.55 2.58 -2.85
CA LEU A 15 17.12 3.17 -4.11
C LEU A 15 15.70 2.73 -4.47
N LEU A 16 15.39 1.44 -4.34
CA LEU A 16 14.03 0.93 -4.59
C LEU A 16 13.00 1.53 -3.64
N VAL A 17 13.33 1.73 -2.36
CA VAL A 17 12.42 2.37 -1.39
C VAL A 17 12.16 3.83 -1.76
N VAL A 18 13.18 4.59 -2.15
CA VAL A 18 13.03 5.98 -2.59
C VAL A 18 12.17 6.06 -3.86
N LEU A 19 12.43 5.21 -4.85
CA LEU A 19 11.62 5.14 -6.07
C LEU A 19 10.17 4.75 -5.77
N ALA A 20 9.95 3.77 -4.91
CA ALA A 20 8.61 3.39 -4.46
C ALA A 20 7.90 4.55 -3.77
N GLY A 21 8.60 5.30 -2.91
CA GLY A 21 8.09 6.50 -2.25
C GLY A 21 7.65 7.58 -3.23
N ILE A 22 8.47 7.86 -4.26
CA ILE A 22 8.14 8.83 -5.32
C ILE A 22 6.92 8.37 -6.13
N CYS A 23 6.90 7.10 -6.55
CA CYS A 23 5.77 6.53 -7.28
C CYS A 23 4.48 6.55 -6.46
N PHE A 24 4.55 6.21 -5.17
CA PHE A 24 3.38 6.19 -4.30
C PHE A 24 2.88 7.60 -3.98
N GLY A 25 3.78 8.52 -3.63
CA GLY A 25 3.45 9.92 -3.34
C GLY A 25 2.84 10.66 -4.55
N SER A 26 3.37 10.43 -5.75
CA SER A 26 2.82 11.02 -6.99
C SER A 26 1.47 10.43 -7.40
N SER A 27 1.19 9.18 -7.03
CA SER A 27 -0.04 8.48 -7.46
C SER A 27 -1.32 9.19 -7.01
N GLY A 28 -1.37 9.78 -5.82
CA GLY A 28 -2.55 10.50 -5.33
C GLY A 28 -2.85 11.78 -6.12
N VAL A 29 -1.79 12.54 -6.45
CA VAL A 29 -1.91 13.77 -7.26
C VAL A 29 -2.36 13.43 -8.68
N LEU A 30 -1.72 12.44 -9.31
CA LEU A 30 -2.09 11.99 -10.65
C LEU A 30 -3.52 11.43 -10.68
N ALA A 31 -3.91 10.66 -9.66
CA ALA A 31 -5.28 10.16 -9.51
C ALA A 31 -6.29 11.31 -9.44
N LYS A 32 -6.04 12.34 -8.62
CA LYS A 32 -6.93 13.51 -8.54
C LYS A 32 -7.07 14.19 -9.90
N ILE A 33 -5.98 14.39 -10.64
CA ILE A 33 -6.01 15.01 -11.97
C ILE A 33 -6.92 14.23 -12.93
N VAL A 34 -6.74 12.91 -13.05
CA VAL A 34 -7.56 12.12 -13.98
C VAL A 34 -9.02 12.04 -13.53
N ILE A 35 -9.28 12.02 -12.22
CA ILE A 35 -10.63 12.04 -11.66
C ILE A 35 -11.34 13.35 -12.00
N THR A 36 -10.67 14.50 -11.81
CA THR A 36 -11.24 15.81 -12.20
C THR A 36 -11.46 15.97 -13.71
N ARG A 37 -10.84 15.11 -14.54
CA ARG A 37 -11.06 15.04 -15.99
C ARG A 37 -12.18 14.08 -16.39
N GLY A 38 -12.97 13.60 -15.43
CA GLY A 38 -14.19 12.82 -15.66
C GLY A 38 -14.03 11.31 -15.47
N LEU A 39 -12.86 10.80 -15.04
CA LEU A 39 -12.74 9.40 -14.68
C LEU A 39 -13.30 9.16 -13.27
N THR A 40 -14.01 8.05 -13.08
CA THR A 40 -14.41 7.65 -11.73
C THR A 40 -13.23 7.01 -10.98
N PRO A 41 -13.18 7.06 -9.64
CA PRO A 41 -12.18 6.33 -8.85
C PRO A 41 -12.10 4.85 -9.21
N LEU A 42 -13.25 4.21 -9.48
CA LEU A 42 -13.31 2.81 -9.91
C LEU A 42 -12.60 2.61 -11.26
N SER A 43 -12.80 3.50 -12.23
CA SER A 43 -12.10 3.45 -13.52
C SER A 43 -10.59 3.54 -13.34
N VAL A 44 -10.11 4.45 -12.48
CA VAL A 44 -8.68 4.61 -12.20
C VAL A 44 -8.08 3.34 -11.59
N VAL A 45 -8.76 2.73 -10.61
CA VAL A 45 -8.33 1.45 -10.00
C VAL A 45 -8.34 0.32 -11.03
N SER A 46 -9.39 0.23 -11.85
CA SER A 46 -9.49 -0.78 -12.91
C SER A 46 -8.33 -0.68 -13.89
N TYR A 47 -8.03 0.52 -14.40
CA TYR A 47 -6.89 0.72 -15.29
C TYR A 47 -5.55 0.38 -14.61
N ARG A 48 -5.37 0.76 -13.34
CA ARG A 48 -4.17 0.40 -12.57
C ARG A 48 -3.96 -1.12 -12.53
N PHE A 49 -5.00 -1.90 -12.22
CA PHE A 49 -4.88 -3.35 -12.15
C PHE A 49 -4.75 -4.01 -13.52
N ILE A 50 -5.45 -3.51 -14.55
CA ILE A 50 -5.30 -4.00 -15.93
C ILE A 50 -3.86 -3.81 -16.41
N ILE A 51 -3.30 -2.61 -16.24
CA ILE A 51 -1.93 -2.31 -16.65
C ILE A 51 -0.93 -3.16 -15.87
N ALA A 52 -1.07 -3.21 -14.53
CA ALA A 52 -0.17 -4.01 -13.68
C ALA A 52 -0.21 -5.50 -14.04
N THR A 53 -1.40 -6.06 -14.26
CA THR A 53 -1.59 -7.48 -14.59
C THR A 53 -1.04 -7.80 -15.98
N SER A 54 -1.31 -6.95 -16.98
CA SER A 54 -0.79 -7.11 -18.34
C SER A 54 0.74 -7.06 -18.41
N ILE A 55 1.40 -6.35 -17.50
CA ILE A 55 2.86 -6.31 -17.40
C ILE A 55 3.40 -7.49 -16.59
N LEU A 56 2.79 -7.81 -15.44
CA LEU A 56 3.30 -8.82 -14.53
C LEU A 56 3.08 -10.25 -15.02
N ILE A 57 2.00 -10.53 -15.77
CA ILE A 57 1.75 -11.88 -16.31
C ILE A 57 2.90 -12.32 -17.25
N PRO A 58 3.26 -11.57 -18.30
CA PRO A 58 4.38 -11.93 -19.18
C PRO A 58 5.70 -12.06 -18.43
N ILE A 59 6.00 -11.12 -17.52
CA ILE A 59 7.24 -11.16 -16.71
C ILE A 59 7.29 -12.45 -15.89
N THR A 60 6.18 -12.83 -15.25
CA THR A 60 6.09 -14.04 -14.43
C THR A 60 6.25 -15.29 -15.29
N LEU A 61 5.62 -15.33 -16.48
CA LEU A 61 5.74 -16.45 -17.41
C LEU A 61 7.16 -16.63 -17.94
N ILE A 62 7.90 -15.53 -18.18
CA ILE A 62 9.28 -15.56 -18.67
C ILE A 62 10.26 -15.94 -17.56
N LEU A 63 10.11 -15.37 -16.35
CA LEU A 63 11.07 -15.55 -15.26
C LEU A 63 10.85 -16.85 -14.50
N ASN A 64 9.60 -17.20 -14.16
CA ASN A 64 9.28 -18.40 -13.42
C ASN A 64 7.81 -18.81 -13.58
N PRO A 65 7.44 -19.54 -14.64
CA PRO A 65 6.05 -19.91 -14.91
C PRO A 65 5.46 -20.85 -13.85
N ARG A 66 6.30 -21.50 -13.02
CA ARG A 66 5.84 -22.35 -11.92
C ARG A 66 5.11 -21.55 -10.84
N LEU A 67 5.26 -20.23 -10.80
CA LEU A 67 4.51 -19.36 -9.88
C LEU A 67 3.00 -19.35 -10.15
N PHE A 68 2.53 -19.80 -11.33
CA PHE A 68 1.11 -19.99 -11.61
C PHE A 68 0.55 -21.32 -11.08
N LEU A 69 1.41 -22.25 -10.66
CA LEU A 69 1.01 -23.54 -10.11
C LEU A 69 0.71 -23.40 -8.61
N VAL A 70 -0.36 -22.67 -8.31
CA VAL A 70 -0.82 -22.40 -6.94
C VAL A 70 -1.92 -23.41 -6.56
N LYS A 71 -1.91 -23.91 -5.32
CA LYS A 71 -2.99 -24.79 -4.84
C LYS A 71 -4.31 -24.02 -4.83
N PRO A 72 -5.46 -24.66 -5.09
CA PRO A 72 -6.76 -23.96 -5.14
C PRO A 72 -7.08 -23.17 -3.86
N VAL A 73 -6.71 -23.72 -2.68
CA VAL A 73 -6.91 -23.05 -1.39
C VAL A 73 -6.06 -21.77 -1.30
N ASP A 74 -4.78 -21.84 -1.67
CA ASP A 74 -3.88 -20.69 -1.65
C ASP A 74 -4.31 -19.63 -2.67
N ALA A 75 -4.78 -20.06 -3.85
CA ALA A 75 -5.33 -19.17 -4.87
C ALA A 75 -6.59 -18.44 -4.39
N PHE A 76 -7.48 -19.15 -3.68
CA PHE A 76 -8.66 -18.54 -3.07
C PHE A 76 -8.28 -17.51 -1.99
N LEU A 77 -7.35 -17.85 -1.09
CA LEU A 77 -6.87 -16.92 -0.07
C LEU A 77 -6.20 -15.69 -0.68
N LEU A 78 -5.40 -15.86 -1.74
CA LEU A 78 -4.81 -14.76 -2.49
C LEU A 78 -5.88 -13.90 -3.16
N ALA A 79 -6.93 -14.50 -3.72
CA ALA A 79 -8.04 -13.76 -4.34
C ALA A 79 -8.80 -12.94 -3.30
N VAL A 80 -9.12 -13.53 -2.14
CA VAL A 80 -9.79 -12.83 -1.03
C VAL A 80 -8.92 -11.69 -0.50
N HIS A 81 -7.62 -11.94 -0.28
CA HIS A 81 -6.67 -10.92 0.18
C HIS A 81 -6.52 -9.79 -0.85
N SER A 82 -6.41 -10.13 -2.14
CA SER A 82 -6.27 -9.14 -3.21
C SER A 82 -7.54 -8.31 -3.34
N PHE A 83 -8.72 -8.92 -3.24
CA PHE A 83 -9.98 -8.20 -3.34
C PHE A 83 -10.20 -7.29 -2.13
N ILE A 84 -10.20 -7.84 -0.91
CA ILE A 84 -10.54 -7.10 0.31
C ILE A 84 -9.37 -6.22 0.76
N GLY A 85 -8.16 -6.79 0.84
CA GLY A 85 -6.99 -6.12 1.40
C GLY A 85 -6.36 -5.09 0.46
N VAL A 86 -6.40 -5.34 -0.85
CA VAL A 86 -5.71 -4.48 -1.83
C VAL A 86 -6.69 -3.65 -2.65
N SER A 87 -7.63 -4.28 -3.36
CA SER A 87 -8.52 -3.61 -4.31
C SER A 87 -9.52 -2.68 -3.62
N MET A 88 -10.19 -3.12 -2.55
CA MET A 88 -11.08 -2.25 -1.79
C MET A 88 -10.30 -1.13 -1.09
N GLY A 89 -9.13 -1.43 -0.54
CA GLY A 89 -8.28 -0.43 0.12
C GLY A 89 -7.87 0.70 -0.83
N ILE A 90 -7.37 0.36 -2.03
CA ILE A 90 -6.98 1.38 -3.02
C ILE A 90 -8.19 2.13 -3.60
N LEU A 91 -9.33 1.46 -3.75
CA LEU A 91 -10.57 2.10 -4.19
C LEU A 91 -11.06 3.14 -3.19
N LEU A 92 -11.13 2.78 -1.91
CA LEU A 92 -11.52 3.69 -0.83
C LEU A 92 -10.54 4.85 -0.71
N TYR A 93 -9.25 4.61 -0.92
CA TYR A 93 -8.25 5.67 -0.97
C TYR A 93 -8.52 6.68 -2.10
N PHE A 94 -8.74 6.21 -3.34
CA PHE A 94 -9.06 7.12 -4.46
C PHE A 94 -10.45 7.76 -4.33
N GLN A 95 -11.44 7.09 -3.74
CA GLN A 95 -12.71 7.71 -3.40
C GLN A 95 -12.54 8.83 -2.36
N THR A 96 -11.69 8.62 -1.35
CA THR A 96 -11.38 9.66 -0.35
C THR A 96 -10.72 10.87 -1.03
N ILE A 97 -9.80 10.63 -1.96
CA ILE A 97 -9.18 11.69 -2.77
C ILE A 97 -10.21 12.44 -3.59
N ASP A 98 -11.16 11.75 -4.20
CA ASP A 98 -12.24 12.35 -4.98
C ASP A 98 -13.11 13.27 -4.12
N LEU A 99 -13.59 12.75 -2.98
CA LEU A 99 -14.45 13.46 -2.02
C LEU A 99 -13.74 14.59 -1.27
N THR A 100 -12.40 14.55 -1.19
CA THR A 100 -11.62 15.49 -0.38
C THR A 100 -10.37 15.99 -1.14
N SER A 101 -9.20 15.96 -0.52
CA SER A 101 -7.90 16.30 -1.10
C SER A 101 -6.91 15.14 -0.97
N ALA A 102 -5.88 15.12 -1.82
CA ALA A 102 -4.81 14.12 -1.74
C ALA A 102 -4.11 14.16 -0.37
N SER A 103 -3.88 15.37 0.18
CA SER A 103 -3.24 15.55 1.49
C SER A 103 -4.07 14.95 2.63
N LEU A 104 -5.39 15.17 2.64
CA LEU A 104 -6.26 14.62 3.69
C LEU A 104 -6.38 13.10 3.58
N ALA A 105 -6.47 12.55 2.37
CA ALA A 105 -6.50 11.11 2.16
C ALA A 105 -5.22 10.42 2.67
N VAL A 106 -4.05 11.02 2.40
CA VAL A 106 -2.76 10.52 2.89
C VAL A 106 -2.66 10.64 4.42
N LEU A 107 -3.17 11.72 5.01
CA LEU A 107 -3.23 11.86 6.47
C LEU A 107 -4.03 10.73 7.11
N LEU A 108 -5.22 10.43 6.57
CA LEU A 108 -6.05 9.32 7.03
C LEU A 108 -5.34 7.98 6.86
N LEU A 109 -4.61 7.81 5.75
CA LEU A 109 -3.80 6.62 5.50
C LEU A 109 -2.67 6.46 6.52
N TYR A 110 -2.09 7.54 7.03
CA TYR A 110 -1.06 7.45 8.08
C TYR A 110 -1.60 7.03 9.46
N LEU A 111 -2.92 6.98 9.64
CA LEU A 111 -3.53 6.32 10.81
C LEU A 111 -3.50 4.80 10.71
N ASN A 112 -3.19 4.24 9.53
CA ASN A 112 -3.12 2.80 9.29
C ASN A 112 -2.26 2.02 10.32
N PRO A 113 -1.06 2.46 10.74
CA PRO A 113 -0.32 1.78 11.81
C PRO A 113 -1.08 1.66 13.14
N VAL A 114 -1.92 2.64 13.48
CA VAL A 114 -2.75 2.59 14.70
C VAL A 114 -3.83 1.51 14.54
N PHE A 115 -4.54 1.52 13.42
CA PHE A 115 -5.56 0.51 13.11
C PHE A 115 -4.96 -0.89 12.97
N THR A 116 -3.78 -1.01 12.34
CA THR A 116 -3.05 -2.26 12.18
C THR A 116 -2.60 -2.82 13.53
N MET A 117 -2.08 -1.96 14.42
CA MET A 117 -1.71 -2.37 15.78
C MET A 117 -2.93 -2.86 16.58
N ALA A 118 -4.05 -2.15 16.49
CA ALA A 118 -5.29 -2.57 17.14
C ALA A 118 -5.81 -3.89 16.55
N ALA A 119 -5.86 -4.00 15.23
CA ALA A 119 -6.27 -5.22 14.53
C ALA A 119 -5.38 -6.41 14.91
N ALA A 120 -4.05 -6.25 14.91
CA ALA A 120 -3.09 -7.30 15.30
C ALA A 120 -3.30 -7.78 16.74
N ARG A 121 -3.72 -6.91 17.66
CA ARG A 121 -4.11 -7.33 19.01
C ARG A 121 -5.33 -8.25 18.98
N PHE A 122 -6.35 -7.94 18.18
CA PHE A 122 -7.59 -8.71 18.13
C PHE A 122 -7.49 -9.99 17.29
N THR A 123 -6.75 -9.96 16.17
CA THR A 123 -6.67 -11.08 15.22
C THR A 123 -5.51 -12.02 15.51
N LEU A 124 -4.34 -11.47 15.87
CA LEU A 124 -3.10 -12.23 16.10
C LEU A 124 -2.80 -12.41 17.59
N ASN A 125 -3.63 -11.87 18.50
CA ASN A 125 -3.41 -11.86 19.95
C ASN A 125 -2.04 -11.29 20.37
N GLU A 126 -1.48 -10.39 19.56
CA GLU A 126 -0.19 -9.79 19.88
C GLU A 126 -0.26 -8.93 21.16
N ARG A 127 0.81 -8.94 21.95
CA ARG A 127 0.92 -8.02 23.08
C ARG A 127 1.24 -6.62 22.56
N ILE A 128 0.41 -5.64 22.93
CA ILE A 128 0.70 -4.22 22.72
C ILE A 128 1.70 -3.82 23.81
N THR A 129 2.97 -3.67 23.44
CA THR A 129 4.03 -3.24 24.34
C THR A 129 4.05 -1.71 24.44
N GLN A 130 4.62 -1.17 25.52
CA GLN A 130 4.82 0.28 25.67
C GLN A 130 5.60 0.89 24.50
N LEU A 131 6.57 0.15 23.93
CA LEU A 131 7.32 0.58 22.75
C LEU A 131 6.43 0.73 21.50
N LYS A 132 5.48 -0.20 21.27
CA LYS A 132 4.51 -0.08 20.16
C LYS A 132 3.60 1.13 20.33
N VAL A 133 3.17 1.42 21.56
CA VAL A 133 2.37 2.62 21.87
C VAL A 133 3.17 3.89 21.60
N LEU A 134 4.43 3.96 22.07
CA LEU A 134 5.29 5.12 21.85
C LEU A 134 5.55 5.35 20.36
N ALA A 135 5.80 4.28 19.58
CA ALA A 135 5.95 4.36 18.13
C ALA A 135 4.67 4.87 17.45
N ALA A 136 3.48 4.40 17.87
CA ALA A 136 2.21 4.89 17.35
C ALA A 136 2.00 6.38 17.65
N LEU A 137 2.32 6.84 18.87
CA LEU A 137 2.26 8.26 19.23
C LEU A 137 3.24 9.12 18.41
N LEU A 138 4.45 8.63 18.17
CA LEU A 138 5.45 9.29 17.32
C LEU A 138 4.97 9.44 15.88
N VAL A 139 4.34 8.40 15.32
CA VAL A 139 3.74 8.46 13.98
C VAL A 139 2.64 9.52 13.96
N LEU A 140 1.70 9.48 14.92
CA LEU A 140 0.61 10.47 15.01
C LEU A 140 1.14 11.90 15.13
N ALA A 141 2.18 12.12 15.93
CA ALA A 141 2.83 13.42 16.06
C ALA A 141 3.47 13.87 14.73
N GLY A 142 4.16 12.97 14.03
CA GLY A 142 4.72 13.22 12.70
C GLY A 142 3.64 13.58 11.67
N CYS A 143 2.50 12.88 11.68
CA CYS A 143 1.36 13.18 10.83
C CYS A 143 0.78 14.56 11.12
N PHE A 144 0.60 14.89 12.41
CA PHE A 144 0.09 16.20 12.82
C PHE A 144 0.99 17.34 12.35
N LEU A 145 2.32 17.18 12.50
CA LEU A 145 3.30 18.15 12.02
C LEU A 145 3.28 18.30 10.49
N ALA A 146 3.17 17.20 9.76
CA ALA A 146 3.09 17.21 8.29
C ALA A 146 1.85 17.97 7.79
N VAL A 147 0.74 17.93 8.53
CA VAL A 147 -0.50 18.64 8.19
C VAL A 147 -0.42 20.11 8.51
N LYS A 148 0.12 20.48 9.68
CA LYS A 148 0.25 21.89 10.10
C LYS A 148 1.26 22.69 9.27
N GLY A 149 2.09 22.02 8.49
CA GLY A 149 3.01 22.63 7.53
C GLY A 149 2.35 23.03 6.18
N PHE A 150 1.06 22.76 6.00
CA PHE A 150 0.25 23.23 4.87
C PHE A 150 -0.72 24.34 5.30
#